data_AF-A0AAD6Y770-F1
#
_entry.id   AF-A0AAD6Y770-F1
#
_cell.length_a   1.000
_cell.length_b   1.000
_cell.length_c   1.000
_cell.angle_alpha   90.00
_cell.angle_beta   90.00
_cell.angle_gamma   90.00
#
_symmetry.space_group_name_H-M   'P 1'
#
loop_
_entity.id
_entity.type
_entity.pdbx_description
1 polymer ?
#
loop_
_entity_poly.entity_id
_entity_poly.type
_entity_poly.pdbx_seq_one_letter_code
_entity_poly.pdbx_strand_id
1 'polypeptide(L)'
;MNPLIALNVSRPATRNAATVVKNFAKKQKLRGEQLTQLDNFLNDTPTVREGKIFTLLLSLQNDVGNIIVAALAFSVSPELKTNIQSYAVAVLLSPKLAQYRGDLPVQHVMNILKKHRFDMPPGIENNPADMQKITSAIQDAFTQSRSSCKKKLFASVRVMRVNESGAKVPFDLDPTQHQNLFALAQALVDGTKCRITNALCGRIAPMRDVYLQNSGTAFWTDLDRALGVMRTVANGNEDSRDAMFEELILADKALHGAVDITYRVANDVQQEVDDLIDAASADAASTPTSSDEPGPSIANDPTERHDGDQDDMS
;
A
#
# COMPACT_ATOMS: atom_id res chain seq x y z
N MET A 1 69.10 45.21 16.38
CA MET A 1 67.78 45.06 17.02
C MET A 1 66.85 46.07 16.34
N ASN A 2 66.01 45.61 15.40
CA ASN A 2 65.06 46.47 14.69
C ASN A 2 63.67 46.38 15.35
N PRO A 3 62.97 47.50 15.57
CA PRO A 3 61.63 47.49 16.12
C PRO A 3 60.61 47.12 15.04
N LEU A 4 59.73 46.18 15.38
CA LEU A 4 58.53 45.86 14.60
C LEU A 4 57.57 47.06 14.65
N ILE A 5 57.47 47.79 13.53
CA ILE A 5 56.48 48.85 13.32
C ILE A 5 55.16 48.18 12.92
N ALA A 6 54.19 48.15 13.82
CA ALA A 6 52.82 47.75 13.51
C ALA A 6 52.12 48.86 12.72
N LEU A 7 52.00 48.68 11.40
CA LEU A 7 51.20 49.53 10.53
C LEU A 7 49.70 49.31 10.83
N ASN A 8 49.13 50.17 11.68
CA ASN A 8 47.69 50.25 11.88
C ASN A 8 47.04 50.98 10.69
N VAL A 9 46.81 50.25 9.60
CA VAL A 9 46.06 50.75 8.44
C VAL A 9 44.57 50.73 8.78
N SER A 10 44.08 51.86 9.30
CA SER A 10 42.65 52.12 9.45
C SER A 10 41.97 52.08 8.07
N ARG A 11 41.21 51.02 7.79
CA ARG A 11 40.53 50.79 6.50
C ARG A 11 39.16 51.50 6.48
N PRO A 12 38.93 52.53 5.64
CA PRO A 12 37.64 53.24 5.51
C PRO A 12 36.52 52.44 4.80
N ALA A 13 36.82 51.27 4.23
CA ALA A 13 35.85 50.48 3.45
C ALA A 13 34.77 49.76 4.28
N THR A 14 34.98 49.56 5.59
CA THR A 14 34.08 48.79 6.46
C THR A 14 32.79 49.53 6.85
N ARG A 15 32.81 50.88 6.91
CA ARG A 15 31.63 51.69 7.28
C ARG A 15 30.49 51.58 6.26
N ASN A 16 30.81 51.46 4.98
CA ASN A 16 29.81 51.27 3.93
C ASN A 16 29.16 49.89 4.03
N ALA A 17 29.94 48.83 4.29
CA ALA A 17 29.41 47.48 4.43
C ALA A 17 28.44 47.35 5.62
N ALA A 18 28.79 47.89 6.79
CA ALA A 18 27.92 47.87 7.96
C ALA A 18 26.58 48.60 7.72
N THR A 19 26.62 49.75 7.03
CA THR A 19 25.42 50.52 6.69
C THR A 19 24.52 49.76 5.70
N VAL A 20 25.11 49.10 4.70
CA VAL A 20 24.38 48.26 3.74
C VAL A 20 23.71 47.08 4.44
N VAL A 21 24.42 46.36 5.31
CA VAL A 21 23.88 45.22 6.07
C VAL A 21 22.75 45.64 6.99
N LYS A 22 22.86 46.78 7.68
CA LYS A 22 21.78 47.36 8.51
C LYS A 22 20.53 47.69 7.70
N ASN A 23 20.70 48.31 6.54
CA ASN A 23 19.57 48.63 5.66
C ASN A 23 18.90 47.36 5.14
N PHE A 24 19.68 46.31 4.84
CA PHE A 24 19.15 45.00 4.46
C PHE A 24 18.38 44.34 5.61
N ALA A 25 18.91 44.35 6.84
CA ALA A 25 18.24 43.82 8.01
C ALA A 25 16.89 44.51 8.31
N LYS A 26 16.82 45.83 8.13
CA LYS A 26 15.56 46.58 8.22
C LYS A 26 14.55 46.14 7.15
N LYS A 27 15.01 45.91 5.92
CA LYS A 27 14.16 45.38 4.83
C LYS A 27 13.63 43.98 5.15
N GLN A 28 14.43 43.14 5.84
CA GLN A 28 14.02 41.81 6.31
C GLN A 28 13.15 41.82 7.58
N LYS A 29 12.80 43.01 8.09
CA LYS A 29 11.93 43.20 9.27
C LYS A 29 12.43 42.46 10.53
N LEU A 30 13.75 42.44 10.74
CA LEU A 30 14.32 41.88 11.97
C LEU A 30 13.80 42.63 13.20
N ARG A 31 13.57 41.88 14.29
CA ARG A 31 13.14 42.42 15.60
C ARG A 31 14.24 43.27 16.24
N GLY A 32 13.87 44.15 17.18
CA GLY A 32 14.81 45.03 17.87
C GLY A 32 16.01 44.29 18.48
N GLU A 33 15.77 43.17 19.17
CA GLU A 33 16.82 42.32 19.75
C GLU A 33 17.77 41.74 18.68
N GLN A 34 17.24 41.35 17.52
CA GLN A 34 18.03 40.80 16.41
C GLN A 34 18.90 41.89 15.76
N LEU A 35 18.41 43.13 15.69
CA LEU A 35 19.20 44.27 15.23
C LEU A 35 20.35 44.60 16.20
N THR A 36 20.11 44.51 17.51
CA THR A 36 21.18 44.65 18.51
C THR A 36 22.23 43.54 18.37
N GLN A 37 21.81 42.30 18.17
CA GLN A 37 22.74 41.18 17.92
C GLN A 37 23.55 41.36 16.64
N LEU A 38 22.93 41.84 15.57
CA LEU A 38 23.60 42.15 14.31
C LEU A 38 24.65 43.27 14.49
N ASP A 39 24.32 44.31 15.24
CA ASP A 39 25.26 45.40 15.55
C ASP A 39 26.45 44.90 16.35
N ASN A 40 26.22 44.06 17.35
CA ASN A 40 27.28 43.42 18.11
C ASN A 40 28.16 42.56 17.19
N PHE A 41 27.55 41.74 16.32
CA PHE A 41 28.26 40.90 15.36
C PHE A 41 29.13 41.69 14.38
N LEU A 42 28.63 42.82 13.87
CA LEU A 42 29.39 43.70 12.97
C LEU A 42 30.57 44.40 13.65
N ASN A 43 30.53 44.54 14.98
CA ASN A 43 31.60 45.15 15.77
C ASN A 43 32.63 44.13 16.31
N ASP A 44 32.31 42.84 16.31
CA ASP A 44 33.24 41.78 16.74
C ASP A 44 34.43 41.60 15.79
N THR A 45 35.51 40.96 16.28
CA THR A 45 36.64 40.55 15.44
C THR A 45 36.24 39.40 14.51
N PRO A 46 36.95 39.17 13.38
CA PRO A 46 36.63 38.08 12.46
C PRO A 46 36.55 36.71 13.13
N THR A 47 37.51 36.37 14.00
CA THR A 47 37.53 35.10 14.74
C THR A 47 36.31 34.94 15.65
N VAL A 48 35.88 36.02 16.32
CA VAL A 48 34.67 35.99 17.16
C VAL A 48 33.41 35.81 16.31
N ARG A 49 33.35 36.44 15.13
CA ARG A 49 32.23 36.27 14.18
C ARG A 49 32.14 34.83 13.68
N GLU A 50 33.26 34.23 13.29
CA GLU A 50 33.32 32.83 12.86
C GLU A 50 32.83 31.89 13.97
N GLY A 51 33.30 32.09 15.20
CA GLY A 51 32.82 31.33 16.38
C GLY A 51 31.32 31.48 16.63
N LYS A 52 30.77 32.69 16.48
CA LYS A 52 29.32 32.95 16.57
C LYS A 52 28.52 32.25 15.46
N ILE A 53 29.00 32.30 14.21
CA ILE A 53 28.36 31.59 13.09
C ILE A 53 28.34 30.08 13.35
N PHE A 54 29.47 29.50 13.76
CA PHE A 54 29.55 28.06 14.05
C PHE A 54 28.61 27.67 15.20
N THR A 55 28.55 28.47 16.27
CA THR A 55 27.63 28.24 17.38
C THR A 55 26.16 28.31 16.96
N LEU A 56 25.81 29.29 16.10
CA LEU A 56 24.46 29.40 15.53
C LEU A 56 24.11 28.22 14.63
N LEU A 57 25.07 27.71 13.85
CA LEU A 57 24.88 26.50 13.04
C LEU A 57 24.61 25.27 13.92
N LEU A 58 25.34 25.11 15.02
CA LEU A 58 25.09 24.03 15.98
C LEU A 58 23.74 24.18 16.67
N SER A 59 23.35 25.40 17.06
CA SER A 59 22.02 25.66 17.63
C SER A 59 20.92 25.34 16.62
N LEU A 60 21.08 25.77 15.37
CA LEU A 60 20.13 25.47 14.31
C LEU A 60 20.04 23.97 14.06
N GLN A 61 21.16 23.24 14.11
CA GLN A 61 21.18 21.78 14.02
C GLN A 61 20.38 21.14 15.17
N ASN A 62 20.52 21.64 16.40
CA ASN A 62 19.75 21.17 17.56
C ASN A 62 18.26 21.50 17.41
N ASP A 63 17.91 22.71 16.98
CA ASP A 63 16.52 23.14 16.78
C ASP A 63 15.86 22.33 15.66
N VAL A 64 16.57 22.06 14.56
CA VAL A 64 16.13 21.15 13.51
C VAL A 64 15.93 19.75 14.07
N GLY A 65 16.87 19.25 14.89
CA GLY A 65 16.72 17.97 15.59
C GLY A 65 15.47 17.93 16.49
N ASN A 66 15.18 18.99 17.23
CA ASN A 66 14.02 19.10 18.10
C ASN A 66 12.70 19.17 17.30
N ILE A 67 12.68 19.91 16.18
CA ILE A 67 11.53 19.97 15.28
C ILE A 67 11.24 18.58 14.70
N ILE A 68 12.28 17.80 14.38
CA ILE A 68 12.13 16.41 13.92
C ILE A 68 11.52 15.53 15.04
N VAL A 69 11.93 15.72 16.30
CA VAL A 69 11.35 14.98 17.46
C VAL A 69 9.91 15.39 17.75
N ALA A 70 9.55 16.66 17.53
CA ALA A 70 8.20 17.18 17.73
C ALA A 70 7.27 16.96 16.52
N ALA A 71 7.76 16.33 15.45
CA ALA A 71 6.94 16.04 14.28
C ALA A 71 5.73 15.19 14.66
N LEU A 72 4.57 15.54 14.10
CA LEU A 72 3.33 14.80 14.34
C LEU A 72 3.52 13.33 13.96
N ALA A 73 3.08 12.43 14.84
CA ALA A 73 3.06 11.01 14.55
C ALA A 73 2.36 10.79 13.20
N PHE A 74 3.03 10.10 12.28
CA PHE A 74 2.49 9.88 10.95
C PHE A 74 1.12 9.21 11.05
N SER A 75 0.21 9.68 10.21
CA SER A 75 -1.11 9.09 10.01
C SER A 75 -1.39 9.02 8.51
N VAL A 76 -2.11 7.99 8.09
CA VAL A 76 -2.45 7.79 6.68
C VAL A 76 -3.43 8.89 6.25
N SER A 77 -3.02 9.75 5.32
CA SER A 77 -3.86 10.85 4.81
C SER A 77 -5.14 10.33 4.15
N PRO A 78 -6.24 11.12 4.12
CA PRO A 78 -7.47 10.76 3.40
C PRO A 78 -7.24 10.43 1.92
N GLU A 79 -6.34 11.16 1.27
CA GLU A 79 -5.96 10.97 -0.12
C GLU A 79 -5.19 9.65 -0.31
N LEU A 80 -4.23 9.35 0.58
CA LEU A 80 -3.52 8.07 0.57
C LEU A 80 -4.49 6.90 0.81
N LYS A 81 -5.47 7.03 1.72
CA LYS A 81 -6.52 6.01 1.91
C LYS A 81 -7.35 5.78 0.65
N THR A 82 -7.70 6.85 -0.07
CA THR A 82 -8.45 6.77 -1.33
C THR A 82 -7.65 6.02 -2.40
N ASN A 83 -6.35 6.32 -2.52
CA ASN A 83 -5.45 5.61 -3.43
C ASN A 83 -5.28 4.13 -3.02
N ILE A 84 -5.07 3.85 -1.74
CA ILE A 84 -5.01 2.47 -1.19
C ILE A 84 -6.26 1.69 -1.57
N GLN A 85 -7.45 2.26 -1.35
CA GLN A 85 -8.71 1.60 -1.67
C GLN A 85 -8.84 1.34 -3.18
N SER A 86 -8.50 2.32 -4.02
CA SER A 86 -8.56 2.15 -5.49
C SER A 86 -7.63 1.05 -5.98
N TYR A 87 -6.39 1.00 -5.50
CA TYR A 87 -5.43 -0.03 -5.91
C TYR A 87 -5.72 -1.39 -5.28
N ALA A 88 -6.28 -1.44 -4.08
CA ALA A 88 -6.71 -2.71 -3.48
C ALA A 88 -7.80 -3.37 -4.32
N VAL A 89 -8.76 -2.61 -4.87
CA VAL A 89 -9.77 -3.18 -5.78
C VAL A 89 -9.13 -3.58 -7.12
N ALA A 90 -8.24 -2.75 -7.69
CA ALA A 90 -7.57 -3.08 -8.95
C ALA A 90 -6.72 -4.36 -8.86
N VAL A 91 -5.98 -4.55 -7.76
CA VAL A 91 -5.22 -5.77 -7.47
C VAL A 91 -6.17 -6.96 -7.26
N LEU A 92 -7.26 -6.77 -6.51
CA LEU A 92 -8.26 -7.82 -6.29
C LEU A 92 -8.88 -8.34 -7.60
N LEU A 93 -9.14 -7.43 -8.54
CA LEU A 93 -9.76 -7.77 -9.83
C LEU A 93 -8.74 -8.13 -10.91
N SER A 94 -7.43 -8.09 -10.60
CA SER A 94 -6.38 -8.45 -11.56
C SER A 94 -6.49 -9.94 -11.94
N PRO A 95 -6.44 -10.28 -13.24
CA PRO A 95 -6.40 -11.66 -13.69
C PRO A 95 -5.07 -12.35 -13.35
N LYS A 96 -3.99 -11.58 -13.13
CA LYS A 96 -2.65 -12.07 -12.81
C LYS A 96 -2.46 -12.42 -11.34
N LEU A 97 -3.39 -12.04 -10.46
CA LEU A 97 -3.28 -12.31 -9.03
C LEU A 97 -3.28 -13.82 -8.73
N ALA A 98 -2.25 -14.31 -8.05
CA ALA A 98 -2.16 -15.73 -7.71
C ALA A 98 -3.14 -16.13 -6.59
N GLN A 99 -3.29 -15.32 -5.55
CA GLN A 99 -4.13 -15.63 -4.39
C GLN A 99 -4.75 -14.37 -3.80
N TYR A 100 -5.90 -14.53 -3.18
CA TYR A 100 -6.72 -13.48 -2.56
C TYR A 100 -6.41 -13.26 -1.08
N ARG A 101 -5.66 -14.19 -0.48
CA ARG A 101 -5.30 -14.17 0.94
C ARG A 101 -3.78 -14.09 1.12
N GLY A 102 -3.40 -13.82 2.37
CA GLY A 102 -2.00 -13.69 2.78
C GLY A 102 -1.40 -12.35 2.40
N ASP A 103 -0.07 -12.31 2.41
CA ASP A 103 0.67 -11.05 2.27
C ASP A 103 0.88 -10.64 0.81
N LEU A 104 0.75 -11.56 -0.14
CA LEU A 104 1.02 -11.28 -1.56
C LEU A 104 0.19 -10.11 -2.13
N PRO A 105 -1.15 -10.05 -1.95
CA PRO A 105 -1.93 -8.88 -2.40
C PRO A 105 -1.50 -7.58 -1.72
N VAL A 106 -1.16 -7.66 -0.43
CA VAL A 106 -0.71 -6.50 0.37
C VAL A 106 0.62 -5.98 -0.16
N GLN A 107 1.54 -6.87 -0.49
CA GLN A 107 2.84 -6.54 -1.09
C GLN A 107 2.67 -5.88 -2.46
N HIS A 108 1.76 -6.36 -3.32
CA HIS A 108 1.51 -5.72 -4.60
C HIS A 108 1.04 -4.26 -4.45
N VAL A 109 0.06 -4.00 -3.57
CA VAL A 109 -0.38 -2.63 -3.29
C VAL A 109 0.75 -1.80 -2.68
N MET A 110 1.51 -2.36 -1.74
CA MET A 110 2.66 -1.68 -1.13
C MET A 110 3.72 -1.28 -2.17
N ASN A 111 4.02 -2.15 -3.13
CA ASN A 111 4.97 -1.87 -4.21
C ASN A 111 4.48 -0.74 -5.12
N ILE A 112 3.18 -0.74 -5.46
CA ILE A 112 2.55 0.37 -6.20
C ILE A 112 2.69 1.69 -5.44
N LEU A 113 2.38 1.71 -4.14
CA LEU A 113 2.49 2.92 -3.33
C LEU A 113 3.94 3.43 -3.27
N LYS A 114 4.91 2.52 -3.06
CA LYS A 114 6.34 2.86 -3.02
C LYS A 114 6.85 3.43 -4.34
N LYS A 115 6.37 2.92 -5.48
CA LYS A 115 6.71 3.40 -6.82
C LYS A 115 6.19 4.83 -7.04
N HIS A 116 4.92 5.06 -6.73
CA HIS A 116 4.27 6.34 -7.00
C HIS A 116 4.55 7.42 -5.96
N ARG A 117 5.05 7.05 -4.77
CA ARG A 117 5.38 7.99 -3.68
C ARG A 117 4.28 9.04 -3.52
N PHE A 118 3.05 8.57 -3.26
CA PHE A 118 1.90 9.45 -2.93
C PHE A 118 2.21 10.28 -1.66
N ASP A 119 1.24 10.58 -0.79
CA ASP A 119 1.49 11.34 0.44
C ASP A 119 2.33 10.60 1.52
N MET A 120 3.24 9.72 1.11
CA MET A 120 4.20 9.04 1.95
C MET A 120 5.41 9.94 2.20
N PRO A 121 5.74 10.26 3.47
CA PRO A 121 6.93 11.02 3.82
C PRO A 121 8.22 10.38 3.29
N PRO A 122 9.23 11.19 2.93
CA PRO A 122 10.53 10.66 2.52
C PRO A 122 11.15 9.85 3.65
N GLY A 123 11.62 8.64 3.34
CA GLY A 123 12.28 7.75 4.29
C GLY A 123 11.34 7.02 5.25
N ILE A 124 10.01 7.05 5.03
CA ILE A 124 9.04 6.29 5.84
C ILE A 124 9.36 4.80 5.90
N GLU A 125 10.01 4.25 4.87
CA GLU A 125 10.43 2.84 4.82
C GLU A 125 11.40 2.46 5.94
N ASN A 126 12.14 3.43 6.49
CA ASN A 126 13.06 3.22 7.59
C ASN A 126 12.36 3.25 8.96
N ASN A 127 11.06 3.56 9.01
CA ASN A 127 10.26 3.55 10.22
C ASN A 127 9.24 2.39 10.18
N PRO A 128 9.55 1.24 10.83
CA PRO A 128 8.65 0.09 10.85
C PRO A 128 7.27 0.40 11.43
N ALA A 129 7.17 1.28 12.43
CA ALA A 129 5.90 1.62 13.06
C ALA A 129 4.97 2.38 12.09
N ASP A 130 5.53 3.27 11.28
CA ASP A 130 4.76 4.02 10.29
C ASP A 130 4.42 3.18 9.06
N MET A 131 5.34 2.31 8.63
CA MET A 131 5.05 1.31 7.59
C MET A 131 3.96 0.34 8.01
N GLN A 132 3.89 -0.03 9.29
CA GLN A 132 2.82 -0.87 9.81
C GLN A 132 1.46 -0.19 9.69
N LYS A 133 1.37 1.14 9.90
CA LYS A 133 0.11 1.89 9.72
C LYS A 133 -0.40 1.83 8.28
N ILE A 134 0.51 1.94 7.30
CA ILE A 134 0.17 1.81 5.87
C ILE A 134 -0.27 0.38 5.57
N THR A 135 0.47 -0.61 6.08
CA THR A 135 0.16 -2.04 5.90
C THR A 135 -1.23 -2.38 6.46
N SER A 136 -1.56 -1.92 7.67
CA SER A 136 -2.89 -2.08 8.25
C SER A 136 -3.98 -1.43 7.40
N ALA A 137 -3.74 -0.21 6.87
CA ALA A 137 -4.71 0.45 5.99
C ALA A 137 -4.96 -0.34 4.69
N ILE A 138 -3.92 -0.97 4.12
CA ILE A 138 -4.05 -1.85 2.95
C ILE A 138 -4.86 -3.12 3.31
N GLN A 139 -4.57 -3.76 4.44
CA GLN A 139 -5.30 -4.95 4.92
C GLN A 139 -6.78 -4.64 5.16
N ASP A 140 -7.08 -3.48 5.74
CA ASP A 140 -8.44 -3.00 5.95
C ASP A 140 -9.15 -2.78 4.60
N ALA A 141 -8.47 -2.13 3.64
CA ALA A 141 -9.01 -1.94 2.30
C ALA A 141 -9.31 -3.27 1.59
N PHE A 142 -8.42 -4.27 1.68
CA PHE A 142 -8.71 -5.61 1.14
C PHE A 142 -9.88 -6.30 1.84
N THR A 143 -10.01 -6.12 3.15
CA THR A 143 -11.14 -6.68 3.91
C THR A 143 -12.47 -6.07 3.47
N GLN A 144 -12.50 -4.74 3.29
CA GLN A 144 -13.67 -4.02 2.80
C GLN A 144 -14.00 -4.39 1.34
N SER A 145 -13.00 -4.42 0.46
CA SER A 145 -13.15 -4.77 -0.96
C SER A 145 -13.66 -6.21 -1.13
N ARG A 146 -13.13 -7.17 -0.37
CA ARG A 146 -13.62 -8.55 -0.36
C ARG A 146 -15.05 -8.65 0.15
N SER A 147 -15.39 -7.94 1.22
CA SER A 147 -16.77 -7.89 1.73
C SER A 147 -17.74 -7.30 0.68
N SER A 148 -17.34 -6.21 0.02
CA SER A 148 -18.09 -5.59 -1.08
C SER A 148 -18.28 -6.55 -2.26
N CYS A 149 -17.22 -7.24 -2.66
CA CYS A 149 -17.26 -8.24 -3.72
C CYS A 149 -18.27 -9.36 -3.41
N LYS A 150 -18.21 -9.96 -2.22
CA LYS A 150 -19.19 -10.99 -1.80
C LYS A 150 -20.63 -10.48 -1.80
N LYS A 151 -20.87 -9.21 -1.43
CA LYS A 151 -22.22 -8.62 -1.49
C LYS A 151 -22.72 -8.46 -2.93
N LYS A 152 -21.83 -8.09 -3.86
CA LYS A 152 -22.18 -7.99 -5.29
C LYS A 152 -22.40 -9.36 -5.92
N LEU A 153 -21.59 -10.37 -5.54
CA LEU A 153 -21.85 -11.76 -5.90
C LEU A 153 -23.20 -12.24 -5.36
N PHE A 154 -23.49 -11.98 -4.08
CA PHE A 154 -24.80 -12.27 -3.50
C PHE A 154 -25.94 -11.65 -4.31
N ALA A 155 -25.89 -10.34 -4.56
CA ALA A 155 -26.93 -9.63 -5.30
C ALA A 155 -27.09 -10.09 -6.75
N SER A 156 -26.08 -10.77 -7.32
CA SER A 156 -26.13 -11.31 -8.68
C SER A 156 -26.95 -12.59 -8.82
N VAL A 157 -27.15 -13.33 -7.72
CA VAL A 157 -27.81 -14.66 -7.72
C VAL A 157 -28.85 -14.84 -6.62
N ARG A 158 -28.93 -13.92 -5.65
CA ARG A 158 -29.80 -14.01 -4.47
C ARG A 158 -30.41 -12.67 -4.11
N VAL A 159 -31.54 -12.73 -3.41
CA VAL A 159 -32.19 -11.57 -2.77
C VAL A 159 -32.54 -11.88 -1.32
N MET A 160 -32.55 -10.87 -0.46
CA MET A 160 -33.06 -11.03 0.91
C MET A 160 -34.58 -10.89 0.91
N ARG A 161 -35.30 -11.88 1.45
CA ARG A 161 -36.75 -11.83 1.66
C ARG A 161 -37.06 -11.94 3.15
N VAL A 162 -38.17 -11.35 3.56
CA VAL A 162 -38.67 -11.51 4.93
C VAL A 162 -39.54 -12.76 4.96
N ASN A 163 -39.20 -13.73 5.81
CA ASN A 163 -40.02 -14.93 6.00
C ASN A 163 -41.22 -14.64 6.93
N GLU A 164 -42.04 -15.66 7.18
CA GLU A 164 -43.22 -15.55 8.06
C GLU A 164 -42.89 -15.11 9.49
N SER A 165 -41.66 -15.37 9.97
CA SER A 165 -41.18 -14.95 11.29
C SER A 165 -40.62 -13.52 11.32
N GLY A 166 -40.71 -12.76 10.24
CA GLY A 166 -40.14 -11.41 10.15
C GLY A 166 -38.61 -11.37 9.96
N ALA A 167 -37.95 -12.51 9.81
CA ALA A 167 -36.50 -12.60 9.64
C ALA A 167 -36.11 -12.45 8.16
N LYS A 168 -35.02 -11.71 7.89
CA LYS A 168 -34.45 -11.60 6.54
C LYS A 168 -33.64 -12.84 6.21
N VAL A 169 -34.13 -13.64 5.26
CA VAL A 169 -33.47 -14.86 4.78
C VAL A 169 -33.05 -14.69 3.31
N PRO A 170 -31.89 -15.23 2.92
CA PRO A 170 -31.48 -15.25 1.53
C PRO A 170 -32.38 -16.21 0.73
N PHE A 171 -32.76 -15.79 -0.48
CA PHE A 171 -33.55 -16.57 -1.42
C PHE A 171 -32.84 -16.59 -2.77
N ASP A 172 -32.63 -17.78 -3.32
CA ASP A 172 -32.01 -17.97 -4.64
C ASP A 172 -32.95 -17.44 -5.73
N LEU A 173 -32.38 -16.67 -6.65
CA LEU A 173 -33.12 -16.19 -7.81
C LEU A 173 -33.28 -17.32 -8.83
N ASP A 174 -34.32 -17.21 -9.66
CA ASP A 174 -34.39 -18.05 -10.85
C ASP A 174 -33.22 -17.70 -11.80
N PRO A 175 -32.61 -18.67 -12.51
CA PRO A 175 -31.53 -18.40 -13.44
C PRO A 175 -31.79 -17.29 -14.46
N THR A 176 -33.05 -17.11 -14.88
CA THR A 176 -33.47 -16.02 -15.80
C THR A 176 -33.42 -14.63 -15.17
N GLN A 177 -33.35 -14.55 -13.83
CA GLN A 177 -33.26 -13.32 -13.05
C GLN A 177 -31.84 -13.02 -12.56
N HIS A 178 -30.89 -13.92 -12.79
CA HIS A 178 -29.49 -13.68 -12.47
C HIS A 178 -28.95 -12.46 -13.22
N GLN A 179 -28.04 -11.72 -12.59
CA GLN A 179 -27.25 -10.75 -13.34
C GLN A 179 -26.30 -11.51 -14.26
N ASN A 180 -26.23 -11.13 -15.53
CA ASN A 180 -25.20 -11.67 -16.42
C ASN A 180 -23.80 -11.23 -15.95
N LEU A 181 -22.77 -11.93 -16.42
CA LEU A 181 -21.38 -11.72 -15.99
C LEU A 181 -20.90 -10.27 -16.22
N PHE A 182 -21.33 -9.63 -17.30
CA PHE A 182 -20.96 -8.25 -17.62
C PHE A 182 -21.58 -7.26 -16.64
N ALA A 183 -22.87 -7.42 -16.30
CA ALA A 183 -23.54 -6.58 -15.31
C ALA A 183 -22.91 -6.74 -13.91
N LEU A 184 -22.55 -7.96 -13.53
CA LEU A 184 -21.80 -8.23 -12.29
C LEU A 184 -20.41 -7.57 -12.32
N ALA A 185 -19.68 -7.67 -13.44
CA ALA A 185 -18.41 -6.98 -13.60
C ALA A 185 -18.56 -5.47 -13.49
N GLN A 186 -19.59 -4.88 -14.11
CA GLN A 186 -19.92 -3.46 -14.00
C GLN A 186 -20.20 -3.05 -12.56
N ALA A 187 -20.92 -3.88 -11.81
CA ALA A 187 -21.13 -3.64 -10.39
C ALA A 187 -19.80 -3.71 -9.62
N LEU A 188 -18.93 -4.68 -9.89
CA LEU A 188 -17.66 -4.86 -9.18
C LEU A 188 -16.67 -3.72 -9.40
N VAL A 189 -16.62 -3.16 -10.62
CA VAL A 189 -15.74 -2.03 -10.96
C VAL A 189 -16.35 -0.66 -10.66
N ASP A 190 -17.61 -0.60 -10.23
CA ASP A 190 -18.31 0.65 -9.93
C ASP A 190 -17.54 1.49 -8.88
N GLY A 191 -17.38 2.79 -9.17
CA GLY A 191 -16.58 3.70 -8.35
C GLY A 191 -15.06 3.50 -8.42
N THR A 192 -14.57 2.65 -9.34
CA THR A 192 -13.13 2.42 -9.54
C THR A 192 -12.69 2.94 -10.91
N LYS A 193 -11.37 2.99 -11.11
CA LYS A 193 -10.79 3.25 -12.44
C LYS A 193 -10.72 1.99 -13.29
N CYS A 194 -11.10 0.80 -12.83
CA CYS A 194 -10.92 -0.44 -13.59
C CYS A 194 -11.86 -0.48 -14.80
N ARG A 195 -11.38 -0.99 -15.92
CA ARG A 195 -12.20 -1.23 -17.12
C ARG A 195 -12.61 -2.70 -17.19
N ILE A 196 -13.86 -2.97 -17.58
CA ILE A 196 -14.32 -4.34 -17.82
C ILE A 196 -13.62 -4.89 -19.07
N THR A 197 -13.01 -6.06 -18.94
CA THR A 197 -12.35 -6.80 -20.02
C THR A 197 -12.75 -8.28 -19.96
N ASN A 198 -12.51 -9.03 -21.03
CA ASN A 198 -12.69 -10.48 -21.00
C ASN A 198 -11.86 -11.15 -19.91
N ALA A 199 -10.62 -10.72 -19.67
CA ALA A 199 -9.77 -11.26 -18.62
C ALA A 199 -10.35 -11.02 -17.22
N LEU A 200 -10.90 -9.82 -16.97
CA LEU A 200 -11.58 -9.49 -15.71
C LEU A 200 -12.85 -10.34 -15.53
N CYS A 201 -13.64 -10.55 -16.59
CA CYS A 201 -14.80 -11.44 -16.54
C CYS A 201 -14.39 -12.90 -16.30
N GLY A 202 -13.30 -13.36 -16.93
CA GLY A 202 -12.69 -14.66 -16.67
C GLY A 202 -12.30 -14.83 -15.23
N ARG A 203 -11.90 -13.74 -14.55
CA ARG A 203 -11.61 -13.76 -13.13
C ARG A 203 -12.85 -13.79 -12.23
N ILE A 204 -13.93 -13.15 -12.63
CA ILE A 204 -15.20 -13.11 -11.88
C ILE A 204 -15.97 -14.43 -12.00
N ALA A 205 -15.93 -15.11 -13.15
CA ALA A 205 -16.62 -16.38 -13.36
C ALA A 205 -16.32 -17.43 -12.25
N PRO A 206 -15.05 -17.78 -11.93
CA PRO A 206 -14.74 -18.71 -10.84
C PRO A 206 -15.10 -18.14 -9.47
N MET A 207 -15.06 -16.80 -9.26
CA MET A 207 -15.57 -16.22 -8.00
C MET A 207 -17.05 -16.53 -7.82
N ARG A 208 -17.85 -16.41 -8.87
CA ARG A 208 -19.28 -16.70 -8.80
C ARG A 208 -19.55 -18.19 -8.64
N ASP A 209 -18.85 -19.04 -9.38
CA ASP A 209 -18.96 -20.49 -9.26
C ASP A 209 -18.66 -20.97 -7.82
N VAL A 210 -17.51 -20.56 -7.27
CA VAL A 210 -17.14 -20.88 -5.88
C VAL A 210 -18.13 -20.28 -4.88
N TYR A 211 -18.70 -19.10 -5.17
CA TYR A 211 -19.69 -18.47 -4.27
C TYR A 211 -21.00 -19.26 -4.20
N LEU A 212 -21.45 -19.80 -5.33
CA LEU A 212 -22.64 -20.66 -5.41
C LEU A 212 -22.44 -21.96 -4.61
N GLN A 213 -21.22 -22.51 -4.62
CA GLN A 213 -20.86 -23.70 -3.85
C GLN A 213 -20.67 -23.40 -2.35
N ASN A 214 -19.98 -22.30 -2.03
CA ASN A 214 -19.66 -21.91 -0.66
C ASN A 214 -19.60 -20.38 -0.48
N SER A 215 -20.70 -19.77 -0.07
CA SER A 215 -20.78 -18.34 0.24
C SER A 215 -20.26 -17.97 1.64
N GLY A 216 -19.75 -18.94 2.42
CA GLY A 216 -19.36 -18.81 3.82
C GLY A 216 -18.00 -18.13 4.07
N THR A 217 -17.42 -18.40 5.24
CA THR A 217 -16.10 -17.86 5.65
C THR A 217 -14.93 -18.47 4.88
N ALA A 218 -15.11 -19.70 4.37
CA ALA A 218 -14.10 -20.41 3.57
C ALA A 218 -14.08 -20.01 2.09
N PHE A 219 -15.04 -19.20 1.61
CA PHE A 219 -15.14 -18.74 0.22
C PHE A 219 -13.79 -18.36 -0.43
N TRP A 220 -13.04 -17.45 0.19
CA TRP A 220 -11.76 -16.98 -0.37
C TRP A 220 -10.68 -18.07 -0.41
N THR A 221 -10.70 -18.97 0.58
CA THR A 221 -9.77 -20.10 0.64
C THR A 221 -10.08 -21.12 -0.43
N ASP A 222 -11.37 -21.37 -0.69
CA ASP A 222 -11.81 -22.28 -1.74
C ASP A 222 -11.57 -21.70 -3.13
N LEU A 223 -11.71 -20.38 -3.30
CA LEU A 223 -11.34 -19.67 -4.52
C LEU A 223 -9.83 -19.77 -4.79
N ASP A 224 -8.99 -19.51 -3.79
CA ASP A 224 -7.53 -19.65 -3.91
C ASP A 224 -7.13 -21.08 -4.30
N ARG A 225 -7.83 -22.08 -3.74
CA ARG A 225 -7.64 -23.49 -4.08
C ARG A 225 -8.03 -23.79 -5.52
N ALA A 226 -9.21 -23.36 -5.97
CA ALA A 226 -9.67 -23.55 -7.35
C ALA A 226 -8.67 -22.95 -8.36
N LEU A 227 -8.18 -21.73 -8.08
CA LEU A 227 -7.18 -21.07 -8.91
C LEU A 227 -5.81 -21.76 -8.85
N GLY A 228 -5.45 -22.33 -7.70
CA GLY A 228 -4.24 -23.15 -7.56
C GLY A 228 -4.29 -24.42 -8.42
N VAL A 229 -5.45 -25.08 -8.49
CA VAL A 229 -5.67 -26.24 -9.38
C VAL A 229 -5.52 -25.82 -10.84
N MET A 230 -6.16 -24.72 -11.25
CA MET A 230 -6.03 -24.20 -12.62
C MET A 230 -4.56 -23.91 -12.99
N ARG A 231 -3.79 -23.30 -12.08
CA ARG A 231 -2.34 -23.07 -12.31
C ARG A 231 -1.56 -24.38 -12.47
N THR A 232 -1.87 -25.37 -11.64
CA THR A 232 -1.21 -26.68 -11.68
C THR A 232 -1.50 -27.39 -13.00
N VAL A 233 -2.76 -27.37 -13.46
CA VAL A 233 -3.18 -27.94 -14.75
C VAL A 233 -2.54 -27.21 -15.92
N ALA A 234 -2.46 -25.87 -15.86
CA ALA A 234 -1.82 -25.07 -16.90
C ALA A 234 -0.30 -25.31 -16.99
N ASN A 235 0.35 -25.74 -15.90
CA ASN A 235 1.79 -26.00 -15.84
C ASN A 235 2.64 -24.83 -16.38
N GLY A 236 2.26 -23.59 -16.06
CA GLY A 236 2.92 -22.37 -16.52
C GLY A 236 2.57 -21.93 -17.96
N ASN A 237 1.73 -22.66 -18.68
CA ASN A 237 1.26 -22.27 -20.01
C ASN A 237 0.10 -21.27 -19.90
N GLU A 238 0.32 -20.02 -20.32
CA GLU A 238 -0.69 -18.97 -20.28
C GLU A 238 -1.91 -19.25 -21.18
N ASP A 239 -1.70 -19.79 -22.38
CA ASP A 239 -2.79 -20.14 -23.31
C ASP A 239 -3.72 -21.20 -22.70
N SER A 240 -3.14 -22.18 -22.01
CA SER A 240 -3.93 -23.21 -21.32
C SER A 240 -4.74 -22.61 -20.17
N ARG A 241 -4.17 -21.66 -19.43
CA ARG A 241 -4.87 -20.96 -18.36
C ARG A 241 -6.02 -20.12 -18.91
N ASP A 242 -5.78 -19.40 -19.99
CA ASP A 242 -6.76 -18.52 -20.61
C ASP A 242 -7.91 -19.35 -21.20
N ALA A 243 -7.64 -20.51 -21.81
CA ALA A 243 -8.66 -21.45 -22.27
C ALA A 243 -9.56 -21.95 -21.12
N MET A 244 -8.99 -22.24 -19.93
CA MET A 244 -9.80 -22.62 -18.77
C MET A 244 -10.70 -21.48 -18.28
N PHE A 245 -10.22 -20.23 -18.30
CA PHE A 245 -11.06 -19.07 -17.99
C PHE A 245 -12.16 -18.85 -19.03
N GLU A 246 -11.88 -19.07 -20.31
CA GLU A 246 -12.89 -19.01 -21.37
C GLU A 246 -13.98 -20.07 -21.17
N GLU A 247 -13.61 -21.30 -20.81
CA GLU A 247 -14.56 -22.37 -20.47
C GLU A 247 -15.47 -21.96 -19.30
N LEU A 248 -14.89 -21.39 -18.23
CA LEU A 248 -15.66 -20.89 -17.10
C LEU A 248 -16.60 -19.74 -17.49
N ILE A 249 -16.16 -18.82 -18.36
CA ILE A 249 -17.04 -17.76 -18.90
C ILE A 249 -18.19 -18.37 -19.69
N LEU A 250 -17.95 -19.40 -20.50
CA LEU A 250 -19.00 -20.05 -21.29
C LEU A 250 -20.01 -20.78 -20.41
N ALA A 251 -19.53 -21.53 -19.40
CA ALA A 251 -20.38 -22.20 -18.42
C ALA A 251 -21.24 -21.18 -17.64
N ASP A 252 -20.63 -20.07 -17.23
CA ASP A 252 -21.29 -18.98 -16.54
C ASP A 252 -22.36 -18.31 -17.41
N LYS A 253 -22.07 -18.03 -18.70
CA LYS A 253 -23.04 -17.49 -19.66
C LYS A 253 -24.21 -18.45 -19.91
N ALA A 254 -23.95 -19.76 -19.96
CA ALA A 254 -24.99 -20.76 -20.12
C ALA A 254 -25.96 -20.79 -18.93
N LEU A 255 -25.45 -20.56 -17.71
CA LEU A 255 -26.25 -20.61 -16.48
C LEU A 255 -26.94 -19.26 -16.15
N HIS A 256 -26.29 -18.13 -16.41
CA HIS A 256 -26.72 -16.81 -15.95
C HIS A 256 -27.11 -15.84 -17.08
N GLY A 257 -27.17 -16.34 -18.31
CA GLY A 257 -27.49 -15.56 -19.50
C GLY A 257 -26.25 -14.95 -20.17
N ALA A 258 -26.32 -14.86 -21.50
CA ALA A 258 -25.24 -14.35 -22.33
C ALA A 258 -25.35 -12.84 -22.57
N VAL A 259 -24.22 -12.15 -22.47
CA VAL A 259 -24.01 -10.81 -23.02
C VAL A 259 -22.71 -10.83 -23.81
N ASP A 260 -22.72 -10.17 -24.96
CA ASP A 260 -21.53 -10.03 -25.78
C ASP A 260 -20.62 -8.96 -25.18
N ILE A 261 -19.39 -9.34 -24.83
CA ILE A 261 -18.43 -8.47 -24.17
C ILE A 261 -17.48 -7.97 -25.26
N THR A 262 -17.64 -6.70 -25.65
CA THR A 262 -16.89 -6.11 -26.77
C THR A 262 -15.54 -5.50 -26.35
N TYR A 263 -15.27 -5.36 -25.06
CA TYR A 263 -14.06 -4.71 -24.56
C TYR A 263 -12.91 -5.69 -24.33
N ARG A 264 -11.82 -5.51 -25.09
CA ARG A 264 -10.65 -6.39 -25.04
C ARG A 264 -9.43 -5.82 -24.30
N VAL A 265 -9.34 -4.50 -24.12
CA VAL A 265 -8.10 -3.88 -23.65
C VAL A 265 -8.30 -3.27 -22.25
N ALA A 266 -7.41 -3.63 -21.34
CA ALA A 266 -7.28 -3.01 -20.02
C ALA A 266 -7.01 -1.50 -20.17
N ASN A 267 -7.34 -0.71 -19.16
CA ASN A 267 -6.90 0.69 -19.14
C ASN A 267 -5.53 0.82 -18.48
N ASP A 268 -4.92 1.99 -18.60
CA ASP A 268 -3.56 2.26 -18.13
C ASP A 268 -3.34 1.86 -16.67
N VAL A 269 -4.33 2.09 -15.79
CA VAL A 269 -4.25 1.74 -14.37
C VAL A 269 -4.23 0.22 -14.17
N GLN A 270 -5.12 -0.51 -14.84
CA GLN A 270 -5.17 -1.96 -14.70
C GLN A 270 -3.94 -2.61 -15.34
N GLN A 271 -3.49 -2.12 -16.49
CA GLN A 271 -2.27 -2.58 -17.14
C GLN A 271 -1.05 -2.37 -16.25
N GLU A 272 -0.92 -1.20 -15.61
CA GLU A 272 0.17 -0.95 -14.67
C GLU A 272 0.14 -1.91 -13.47
N VAL A 273 -1.04 -2.19 -12.93
CA VAL A 273 -1.18 -3.16 -11.83
C VAL A 273 -0.75 -4.55 -12.27
N ASP A 274 -1.19 -4.98 -13.45
CA ASP A 274 -0.87 -6.29 -14.00
C ASP A 274 0.64 -6.42 -14.28
N ASP A 275 1.27 -5.39 -14.89
CA ASP A 275 2.70 -5.34 -15.15
C ASP A 275 3.54 -5.43 -13.86
N LEU A 276 3.07 -4.78 -12.78
CA LEU A 276 3.75 -4.81 -11.48
C LEU A 276 3.59 -6.16 -10.75
N ILE A 277 2.47 -6.85 -10.96
CA ILE A 277 2.26 -8.21 -10.44
C ILE A 277 3.18 -9.19 -11.17
N ASP A 278 3.27 -9.07 -12.49
CA ASP A 278 4.13 -9.93 -13.32
C ASP A 278 5.62 -9.70 -12.99
N ALA A 279 6.06 -8.45 -12.84
CA ALA A 279 7.43 -8.11 -12.44
C ALA A 279 7.80 -8.70 -11.07
N ALA A 280 6.92 -8.56 -10.06
CA ALA A 280 7.15 -9.12 -8.73
C ALA A 280 7.20 -10.66 -8.75
N SER A 281 6.44 -11.30 -9.63
CA SER A 281 6.44 -12.75 -9.79
C SER A 281 7.74 -13.25 -10.45
N ALA A 282 8.30 -12.48 -11.40
CA ALA A 282 9.58 -12.78 -12.03
C ALA A 282 10.77 -12.65 -11.05
N ASP A 283 10.76 -11.64 -10.18
CA ASP A 283 11.78 -11.44 -9.16
C ASP A 283 11.78 -12.58 -8.13
N ALA A 284 10.59 -13.04 -7.72
CA ALA A 284 10.43 -14.16 -6.81
C ALA A 284 10.96 -15.48 -7.41
N ALA A 285 10.76 -15.70 -8.71
CA ALA A 285 11.29 -16.89 -9.41
C ALA A 285 12.81 -16.85 -9.61
N SER A 286 13.40 -15.65 -9.64
CA SER A 286 14.83 -15.46 -9.92
C SER A 286 15.72 -15.51 -8.67
N THR A 287 15.13 -15.49 -7.47
CA THR A 287 15.89 -15.55 -6.21
C THR A 287 16.30 -17.01 -5.94
N PRO A 288 17.59 -17.39 -6.12
CA PRO A 288 18.02 -18.75 -5.89
C PRO A 288 17.83 -19.07 -4.41
N THR A 289 17.04 -20.10 -4.12
CA THR A 289 16.90 -20.65 -2.77
C THR A 289 18.26 -21.22 -2.38
N SER A 290 19.08 -20.43 -1.68
CA SER A 290 20.37 -20.90 -1.18
C SER A 290 20.12 -21.92 -0.07
N SER A 291 19.96 -23.19 -0.44
CA SER A 291 19.66 -24.30 0.47
C SER A 291 20.90 -24.90 1.15
N ASP A 292 22.02 -24.18 1.23
CA ASP A 292 23.28 -24.63 1.84
C ASP A 292 23.59 -23.91 3.17
N GLU A 293 22.60 -23.80 4.06
CA GLU A 293 22.90 -23.61 5.49
C GLU A 293 22.76 -24.95 6.23
N PRO A 294 23.86 -25.52 6.77
CA PRO A 294 23.79 -26.71 7.60
C PRO A 294 23.01 -26.39 8.87
N GLY A 295 21.81 -26.96 8.98
CA GLY A 295 20.91 -26.73 10.10
C GLY A 295 21.55 -27.07 11.46
N PRO A 296 21.24 -26.30 12.52
CA PRO A 296 21.74 -26.60 13.85
C PRO A 296 21.19 -27.96 14.32
N SER A 297 22.13 -28.85 14.67
CA SER A 297 21.89 -30.15 15.28
C SER A 297 21.01 -30.00 16.53
N ILE A 298 19.72 -30.31 16.42
CA ILE A 298 18.80 -30.40 17.56
C ILE A 298 19.14 -31.69 18.32
N ALA A 299 19.80 -31.53 19.47
CA ALA A 299 19.94 -32.58 20.46
C ALA A 299 18.58 -32.84 21.12
N ASN A 300 18.10 -34.08 21.04
CA ASN A 300 16.91 -34.55 21.74
C ASN A 300 17.15 -34.55 23.25
N ASP A 301 16.31 -33.83 23.99
CA ASP A 301 16.22 -33.91 25.46
C ASP A 301 14.90 -34.61 25.84
N PRO A 302 14.93 -35.82 26.46
CA PRO A 302 13.74 -36.57 26.83
C PRO A 302 13.52 -36.54 28.36
N THR A 303 12.74 -35.57 28.83
CA THR A 303 12.20 -35.51 30.21
C THR A 303 11.05 -34.49 30.18
N GLU A 304 9.82 -34.68 30.65
CA GLU A 304 9.25 -35.51 31.71
C GLU A 304 7.78 -35.80 31.40
N ARG A 305 7.33 -36.95 31.90
CA ARG A 305 5.92 -37.30 32.09
C ARG A 305 5.36 -36.49 33.25
N HIS A 306 4.16 -35.93 33.10
CA HIS A 306 3.28 -35.78 34.26
C HIS A 306 1.83 -36.06 33.87
N ASP A 307 1.34 -37.17 34.43
CA ASP A 307 -0.05 -37.57 34.54
C ASP A 307 -0.85 -36.58 35.44
N GLY A 308 -2.16 -36.53 35.23
CA GLY A 308 -3.13 -35.81 36.06
C GLY A 308 -4.42 -35.57 35.26
N ASP A 309 -5.28 -36.57 35.09
CA ASP A 309 -6.48 -36.83 35.91
C ASP A 309 -7.39 -35.59 36.05
N GLN A 310 -8.57 -35.64 35.41
CA GLN A 310 -9.89 -35.77 36.05
C GLN A 310 -10.43 -34.45 36.61
N ASP A 311 -11.50 -33.91 36.01
CA ASP A 311 -12.83 -33.89 36.62
C ASP A 311 -13.82 -32.94 35.92
N ASP A 312 -14.98 -33.54 35.60
CA ASP A 312 -16.35 -33.08 35.82
C ASP A 312 -16.93 -31.73 35.34
N MET A 313 -18.11 -31.91 34.72
CA MET A 313 -19.34 -31.11 34.76
C MET A 313 -19.34 -29.63 34.36
N SER A 314 -19.93 -29.32 33.20
CA SER A 314 -21.33 -28.85 33.06
C SER A 314 -21.66 -28.50 31.61
#